data_AF-A0A7K4MNB9-F1
#
_entry.id   AF-A0A7K4MNB9-F1
#
_cell.length_a   1.000
_cell.length_b   1.000
_cell.length_c   1.000
_cell.angle_alpha   90.00
_cell.angle_beta   90.00
_cell.angle_gamma   90.00
#
_symmetry.space_group_name_H-M   'P 1'
#
loop_
_entity.id
_entity.type
_entity.pdbx_description
1 polymer ?
#
loop_
_entity_poly.entity_id
_entity_poly.type
_entity_poly.pdbx_seq_one_letter_code
_entity_poly.pdbx_strand_id
1 'polypeptide(L)'
;MKNFSKVMLSIIFTALIVGSVQPVLADEITDLFKPVPIRNSEYQFHLQVVVRDSHGQLVSVTESTNGYYVPHDVTDEAFDRNFGKKEIVTVDDIKYEKVQYIVKDRHYKVPYKLMFFIPAVIEVSYGSETIIVDAFIFQAFVPLVYLEEDDVVDTQWTIFRKLN
;
A
#
# COMPACT_ATOMS: atom_id res chain seq x y z
N MET A 1 41.43 13.22 35.45
CA MET A 1 40.01 12.83 35.25
C MET A 1 39.19 13.81 34.42
N LYS A 2 39.23 15.14 34.64
CA LYS A 2 38.45 16.12 33.85
C LYS A 2 38.69 16.07 32.33
N ASN A 3 39.93 15.86 31.89
CA ASN A 3 40.27 15.86 30.45
C ASN A 3 39.82 14.56 29.75
N PHE A 4 39.88 13.41 30.43
CA PHE A 4 39.42 12.12 29.90
C PHE A 4 37.89 12.10 29.70
N SER A 5 37.14 12.69 30.65
CA SER A 5 35.67 12.81 30.54
C SER A 5 35.25 13.68 29.36
N LYS A 6 35.96 14.78 29.07
CA LYS A 6 35.68 15.63 27.90
C LYS A 6 35.92 14.92 26.57
N VAL A 7 36.99 14.13 26.46
CA VAL A 7 37.31 13.37 25.23
C VAL A 7 36.27 12.29 24.97
N MET A 8 35.89 11.52 25.99
CA MET A 8 34.82 10.52 25.85
C MET A 8 33.49 11.16 25.43
N LEU A 9 33.14 12.30 26.03
CA LEU A 9 31.90 12.99 25.69
C LEU A 9 31.91 13.46 24.23
N SER A 10 33.03 14.01 23.75
CA SER A 10 33.17 14.43 22.34
C SER A 10 33.00 13.27 21.35
N ILE A 11 33.55 12.09 21.66
CA ILE A 11 33.43 10.90 20.82
C ILE A 11 31.98 10.42 20.78
N ILE A 12 31.31 10.37 21.93
CA ILE A 12 29.89 9.99 22.02
C ILE A 12 29.03 10.95 21.20
N PHE A 13 29.22 12.26 21.32
CA PHE A 13 28.46 13.24 20.53
C PHE A 13 28.72 13.10 19.03
N THR A 14 29.96 12.83 18.62
CA THR A 14 30.27 12.66 17.19
C THR A 14 29.61 11.40 16.62
N ALA A 15 29.65 10.29 17.36
CA ALA A 15 28.99 9.05 16.98
C ALA A 15 27.46 9.19 16.94
N LEU A 16 26.86 9.91 17.90
CA LEU A 16 25.43 10.22 17.91
C LEU A 16 25.02 11.13 16.75
N ILE A 17 25.87 12.08 16.35
CA ILE A 17 25.58 12.96 15.20
C ILE A 17 25.64 12.14 13.91
N VAL A 18 26.67 11.33 13.70
CA VAL A 18 26.78 10.48 12.49
C VAL A 18 25.67 9.43 12.44
N GLY A 19 25.30 8.85 13.58
CA GLY A 19 24.19 7.89 13.68
C GLY A 19 22.79 8.51 13.63
N SER A 20 22.66 9.84 13.75
CA SER A 20 21.35 10.55 13.68
C SER A 20 21.07 11.18 12.32
N VAL A 21 22.05 11.23 11.40
CA VAL A 21 21.78 11.57 10.00
C VAL A 21 21.08 10.38 9.36
N GLN A 22 19.77 10.50 9.12
CA GLN A 22 19.04 9.53 8.32
C GLN A 22 19.68 9.45 6.91
N PRO A 23 19.78 8.26 6.30
CA PRO A 23 20.35 8.14 4.97
C PRO A 23 19.51 8.93 3.96
N VAL A 24 20.14 9.87 3.26
CA VAL A 24 19.52 10.72 2.21
C VAL A 24 18.81 9.87 1.14
N LEU A 25 19.37 8.70 0.84
CA LEU A 25 18.81 7.74 -0.10
C LEU A 25 17.42 7.22 0.30
N ALA A 26 17.17 7.04 1.61
CA ALA A 26 15.86 6.57 2.08
C ALA A 26 14.77 7.63 1.85
N ASP A 27 15.11 8.91 1.97
CA ASP A 27 14.19 10.03 1.73
C ASP A 27 13.83 10.13 0.24
N GLU A 28 14.83 10.03 -0.65
CA GLU A 28 14.64 10.09 -2.11
C GLU A 28 13.81 8.91 -2.64
N ILE A 29 14.04 7.69 -2.13
CA ILE A 29 13.24 6.51 -2.49
C ILE A 29 11.81 6.61 -1.94
N THR A 30 11.63 7.20 -0.75
CA THR A 30 10.28 7.38 -0.15
C THR A 30 9.43 8.35 -0.99
N ASP A 31 10.04 9.40 -1.53
CA ASP A 31 9.35 10.33 -2.43
C ASP A 31 8.93 9.68 -3.76
N LEU A 32 9.69 8.69 -4.26
CA LEU A 32 9.35 7.97 -5.50
C LEU A 32 8.05 7.17 -5.40
N PHE A 33 7.76 6.61 -4.22
CA PHE A 33 6.56 5.80 -3.98
C PHE A 33 5.49 6.55 -3.18
N LYS A 34 5.53 7.88 -3.22
CA LYS A 34 4.58 8.72 -2.48
C LYS A 34 3.16 8.53 -3.04
N PRO A 35 2.20 8.11 -2.20
CA PRO A 35 0.82 7.92 -2.64
C PRO A 35 0.12 9.25 -2.92
N VAL A 36 -0.70 9.29 -3.97
CA VAL A 36 -1.55 10.42 -4.33
C VAL A 36 -3.03 10.03 -4.25
N PRO A 37 -3.95 10.97 -3.95
CA PRO A 37 -5.37 10.65 -3.80
C PRO A 37 -5.93 9.99 -5.07
N ILE A 38 -6.79 8.98 -4.88
CA ILE A 38 -7.46 8.30 -6.00
C ILE A 38 -8.51 9.20 -6.68
N ARG A 39 -9.02 10.19 -5.95
CA ARG A 39 -10.06 11.08 -6.47
C ARG A 39 -9.49 11.94 -7.61
N ASN A 40 -10.19 11.94 -8.74
CA ASN A 40 -9.84 12.68 -9.96
C ASN A 40 -8.50 12.26 -10.60
N SER A 41 -7.95 11.10 -10.25
CA SER A 41 -6.72 10.61 -10.88
C SER A 41 -6.98 9.77 -12.14
N GLU A 42 -5.92 9.22 -12.72
CA GLU A 42 -5.96 8.27 -13.84
C GLU A 42 -6.64 6.95 -13.45
N TYR A 43 -6.39 6.51 -12.21
CA TYR A 43 -6.96 5.31 -11.65
C TYR A 43 -8.20 5.60 -10.80
N GLN A 44 -9.15 4.69 -10.80
CA GLN A 44 -10.23 4.64 -9.82
C GLN A 44 -10.38 3.21 -9.32
N PHE A 45 -10.90 3.02 -8.12
CA PHE A 45 -11.27 1.69 -7.66
C PHE A 45 -12.57 1.69 -6.87
N HIS A 46 -13.19 0.51 -6.84
CA HIS A 46 -14.17 0.11 -5.84
C HIS A 46 -13.63 -1.09 -5.09
N LEU A 47 -13.56 -0.99 -3.77
CA LEU A 47 -13.24 -2.09 -2.87
C LEU A 47 -14.53 -2.59 -2.23
N GLN A 48 -14.75 -3.90 -2.25
CA GLN A 48 -15.68 -4.59 -1.38
C GLN A 48 -14.90 -5.52 -0.44
N VAL A 49 -15.20 -5.43 0.85
CA VAL A 49 -14.66 -6.26 1.93
C VAL A 49 -15.82 -7.10 2.46
N VAL A 50 -15.62 -8.41 2.55
CA VAL A 50 -16.60 -9.34 3.13
C VAL A 50 -15.93 -10.05 4.30
N VAL A 51 -16.52 -9.95 5.48
CA VAL A 51 -16.06 -10.62 6.70
C VAL A 51 -17.01 -11.78 7.01
N ARG A 52 -16.45 -12.93 7.33
CA ARG A 52 -17.17 -14.12 7.78
C ARG A 52 -16.58 -14.68 9.05
N ASP A 53 -17.42 -15.22 9.92
CA ASP A 53 -16.96 -15.91 11.11
C ASP A 53 -16.35 -17.29 10.76
N SER A 54 -15.83 -17.98 11.77
CA SER A 54 -15.25 -19.32 11.65
C SER A 54 -16.22 -20.41 11.17
N HIS A 55 -17.53 -20.15 11.21
CA HIS A 55 -18.57 -21.04 10.69
C HIS A 55 -19.00 -20.67 9.26
N GLY A 56 -18.38 -19.64 8.66
CA GLY A 56 -18.70 -19.15 7.32
C GLY A 56 -19.93 -18.24 7.26
N GLN A 57 -20.47 -17.79 8.40
CA GLN A 57 -21.60 -16.88 8.45
C GLN A 57 -21.16 -15.46 8.12
N LEU A 58 -22.00 -14.70 7.43
CA LEU A 58 -21.71 -13.30 7.10
C LEU A 58 -21.74 -12.43 8.37
N VAL A 59 -20.60 -11.78 8.67
CA VAL A 59 -20.48 -10.80 9.75
C VAL A 59 -20.73 -9.39 9.22
N SER A 60 -20.03 -8.99 8.16
CA SER A 60 -20.21 -7.68 7.55
C SER A 60 -19.81 -7.61 6.07
N VAL A 61 -20.37 -6.63 5.36
CA VAL A 61 -19.92 -6.20 4.04
C VAL A 61 -19.63 -4.70 4.12
N THR A 62 -18.43 -4.30 3.73
CA THR A 62 -17.99 -2.90 3.72
C THR A 62 -17.46 -2.54 2.35
N GLU A 63 -17.81 -1.37 1.85
CA GLU A 63 -17.37 -0.89 0.53
C GLU A 63 -16.67 0.46 0.61
N SER A 64 -15.75 0.72 -0.32
CA SER A 64 -15.09 2.02 -0.45
C SER A 64 -14.60 2.31 -1.85
N THR A 65 -14.69 3.58 -2.22
CA THR A 65 -14.11 4.15 -3.45
C THR A 65 -13.06 5.22 -3.17
N ASN A 66 -12.72 5.44 -1.89
CA ASN A 66 -11.81 6.50 -1.48
C ASN A 66 -10.50 5.94 -0.95
N GLY A 67 -9.41 6.66 -1.20
CA GLY A 67 -8.08 6.14 -0.95
C GLY A 67 -6.98 6.85 -1.70
N TYR A 68 -5.86 6.13 -1.82
CA TYR A 68 -4.68 6.57 -2.52
C TYR A 68 -4.17 5.47 -3.47
N TYR A 69 -3.36 5.88 -4.44
CA TYR A 69 -2.54 4.98 -5.25
C TYR A 69 -1.15 5.57 -5.45
N VAL A 70 -0.20 4.76 -5.89
CA VAL A 70 1.15 5.22 -6.22
C VAL A 70 1.24 5.46 -7.74
N PRO A 71 1.47 6.69 -8.22
CA PRO A 71 1.57 7.00 -9.65
C PRO A 71 2.99 6.68 -10.17
N HIS A 72 3.27 5.39 -10.36
CA HIS A 72 4.57 4.88 -10.78
C HIS A 72 4.40 3.65 -11.68
N ASP A 73 5.36 3.38 -12.55
CA ASP A 73 5.36 2.26 -13.52
C ASP A 73 5.10 0.89 -12.88
N VAL A 74 5.38 0.74 -11.59
CA VAL A 74 5.11 -0.50 -10.83
C VAL A 74 3.60 -0.75 -10.68
N THR A 75 2.82 0.31 -10.50
CA THR A 75 1.36 0.21 -10.42
C THR A 75 0.79 -0.18 -11.78
N ASP A 76 1.34 0.39 -12.87
CA ASP A 76 0.95 0.06 -14.24
C ASP A 76 1.33 -1.38 -14.58
N GLU A 77 2.54 -1.81 -14.23
CA GLU A 77 2.99 -3.19 -14.44
C GLU A 77 2.10 -4.17 -13.67
N ALA A 78 1.81 -3.90 -12.39
CA ALA A 78 0.92 -4.72 -11.60
C ALA A 78 -0.49 -4.76 -12.21
N PHE A 79 -1.00 -3.62 -12.69
CA PHE A 79 -2.28 -3.54 -13.37
C PHE A 79 -2.34 -4.39 -14.64
N ASP A 80 -1.28 -4.35 -15.44
CA ASP A 80 -1.21 -5.03 -16.72
C ASP A 80 -0.93 -6.53 -16.62
N ARG A 81 -0.21 -6.97 -15.59
CA ARG A 81 0.31 -8.35 -15.48
C ARG A 81 -0.25 -9.17 -14.33
N ASN A 82 -0.63 -8.53 -13.22
CA ASN A 82 -0.86 -9.24 -11.97
C ASN A 82 -2.34 -9.29 -11.55
N PHE A 83 -3.21 -8.53 -12.20
CA PHE A 83 -4.64 -8.52 -11.92
C PHE A 83 -5.43 -9.39 -12.91
N GLY A 84 -6.75 -9.48 -12.70
CA GLY A 84 -7.64 -10.32 -13.50
C GLY A 84 -7.78 -9.85 -14.94
N LYS A 85 -8.65 -10.55 -15.68
CA LYS A 85 -8.91 -10.24 -17.09
C LYS A 85 -9.32 -8.77 -17.25
N LYS A 86 -8.65 -8.13 -18.20
CA LYS A 86 -8.93 -6.76 -18.61
C LYS A 86 -10.16 -6.68 -19.50
N GLU A 87 -11.04 -5.74 -19.17
CA GLU A 87 -12.25 -5.42 -19.91
C GLU A 87 -12.25 -3.93 -20.26
N ILE A 88 -12.75 -3.59 -21.45
CA ILE A 88 -12.97 -2.19 -21.82
C ILE A 88 -14.40 -1.84 -21.45
N VAL A 89 -14.58 -0.80 -20.63
CA VAL A 89 -15.89 -0.29 -20.23
C VAL A 89 -15.99 1.19 -20.53
N THR A 90 -17.21 1.69 -20.70
CA THR A 90 -17.47 3.12 -20.88
C THR A 90 -18.42 3.59 -19.79
N VAL A 91 -18.01 4.64 -19.08
CA VAL A 91 -18.78 5.29 -18.01
C VAL A 91 -18.72 6.78 -18.27
N ASP A 92 -19.87 7.43 -18.39
CA ASP A 92 -19.98 8.88 -18.66
C ASP A 92 -19.11 9.34 -19.85
N ASP A 93 -19.20 8.62 -20.97
CA ASP A 93 -18.42 8.83 -22.20
C ASP A 93 -16.89 8.68 -22.08
N ILE A 94 -16.38 8.29 -20.91
CA ILE A 94 -14.96 7.99 -20.68
C ILE A 94 -14.76 6.48 -20.80
N LYS A 95 -13.75 6.07 -21.59
CA LYS A 95 -13.35 4.67 -21.70
C LYS A 95 -12.34 4.31 -20.60
N TYR A 96 -12.48 3.12 -20.05
CA TYR A 96 -11.59 2.59 -19.04
C TYR A 96 -11.18 1.17 -19.38
N GLU A 97 -9.94 0.82 -19.04
CA GLU A 97 -9.57 -0.55 -18.76
C GLU A 97 -10.02 -0.88 -17.34
N LYS A 98 -10.80 -1.95 -17.19
CA LYS A 98 -11.29 -2.44 -15.91
C LYS A 98 -10.70 -3.82 -15.65
N VAL A 99 -10.20 -4.03 -14.44
CA VAL A 99 -9.73 -5.33 -13.94
C VAL A 99 -10.35 -5.62 -12.59
N GLN A 100 -10.43 -6.91 -12.25
CA GLN A 100 -10.78 -7.35 -10.89
C GLN A 100 -9.58 -8.01 -10.23
N TYR A 101 -9.37 -7.68 -8.96
CA TYR A 101 -8.37 -8.32 -8.11
C TYR A 101 -9.05 -8.82 -6.84
N ILE A 102 -9.15 -10.14 -6.73
CA ILE A 102 -9.85 -10.82 -5.64
C ILE A 102 -8.81 -11.52 -4.78
N VAL A 103 -8.87 -11.26 -3.49
CA VAL A 103 -8.05 -11.95 -2.48
C VAL A 103 -9.01 -12.55 -1.48
N LYS A 104 -8.89 -13.86 -1.30
CA LYS A 104 -9.75 -14.67 -0.43
C LYS A 104 -8.97 -15.14 0.79
N ASP A 105 -9.70 -15.54 1.82
CA ASP A 105 -9.16 -16.29 2.95
C ASP A 105 -8.03 -15.56 3.69
N ARG A 106 -8.21 -14.25 3.95
CA ARG A 106 -7.24 -13.51 4.77
C ARG A 106 -7.64 -13.49 6.23
N HIS A 107 -6.65 -13.70 7.06
CA HIS A 107 -6.76 -13.69 8.52
C HIS A 107 -5.95 -12.53 9.06
N TYR A 108 -6.55 -11.74 9.94
CA TYR A 108 -5.91 -10.56 10.51
C TYR A 108 -5.87 -10.66 12.03
N LYS A 109 -4.67 -10.53 12.59
CA LYS A 109 -4.45 -10.52 14.05
C LYS A 109 -4.57 -9.11 14.62
N VAL A 110 -5.62 -8.39 14.25
CA VAL A 110 -5.93 -7.05 14.74
C VAL A 110 -7.44 -6.95 15.01
N PRO A 111 -7.86 -6.21 16.05
CA PRO A 111 -9.28 -6.14 16.44
C PRO A 111 -10.13 -5.32 15.45
N TYR A 112 -9.50 -4.54 14.58
CA TYR A 112 -10.18 -3.78 13.54
C TYR A 112 -9.23 -3.36 12.40
N LYS A 113 -9.79 -2.96 11.26
CA LYS A 113 -9.10 -2.27 10.17
C LYS A 113 -9.84 -1.00 9.72
N LEU A 114 -9.05 -0.01 9.34
CA LEU A 114 -9.50 1.24 8.71
C LEU A 114 -9.05 1.37 7.25
N MET A 115 -8.15 0.47 6.81
CA MET A 115 -7.64 0.45 5.45
C MET A 115 -7.37 -0.96 4.96
N PHE A 116 -7.47 -1.13 3.64
CA PHE A 116 -6.99 -2.30 2.92
C PHE A 116 -6.02 -1.86 1.83
N PHE A 117 -5.05 -2.73 1.53
CA PHE A 117 -3.95 -2.42 0.63
C PHE A 117 -3.77 -3.51 -0.41
N ILE A 118 -3.28 -3.11 -1.59
CA ILE A 118 -2.61 -4.00 -2.53
C ILE A 118 -1.12 -3.69 -2.43
N PRO A 119 -0.30 -4.58 -1.84
CA PRO A 119 1.15 -4.40 -1.76
C PRO A 119 1.83 -4.78 -3.09
N ALA A 120 2.95 -4.14 -3.37
CA ALA A 120 3.93 -4.52 -4.36
C ALA A 120 5.31 -4.55 -3.70
N VAL A 121 6.08 -5.60 -3.98
CA VAL A 121 7.47 -5.73 -3.55
C VAL A 121 8.34 -5.26 -4.70
N ILE A 122 9.15 -4.23 -4.45
CA ILE A 122 9.92 -3.53 -5.48
C ILE A 122 11.40 -3.72 -5.20
N GLU A 123 12.13 -4.22 -6.19
CA GLU A 123 13.59 -4.30 -6.14
C GLU A 123 14.17 -3.04 -6.80
N VAL A 124 14.85 -2.22 -6.01
CA VAL A 124 15.47 -0.96 -6.46
C VAL A 124 16.99 -1.12 -6.39
N SER A 125 17.66 -1.03 -7.54
CA SER A 125 19.12 -1.03 -7.61
C SER A 125 19.66 0.39 -7.76
N TYR A 126 20.57 0.80 -6.86
CA TYR A 126 21.31 2.05 -6.94
C TYR A 126 22.81 1.78 -6.84
N GLY A 127 23.52 1.95 -7.95
CA GLY A 127 24.94 1.58 -8.04
C GLY A 127 25.15 0.07 -7.85
N SER A 128 25.86 -0.33 -6.79
CA SER A 128 26.10 -1.74 -6.42
C SER A 128 25.17 -2.27 -5.35
N GLU A 129 24.25 -1.45 -4.83
CA GLU A 129 23.33 -1.82 -3.76
C GLU A 129 21.95 -2.10 -4.35
N THR A 130 21.32 -3.18 -3.87
CA THR A 130 19.93 -3.52 -4.17
C THR A 130 19.14 -3.47 -2.87
N ILE A 131 18.03 -2.73 -2.88
CA ILE A 131 17.12 -2.57 -1.75
C ILE A 131 15.75 -3.10 -2.15
N ILE A 132 15.10 -3.82 -1.25
CA ILE A 132 13.72 -4.25 -1.40
C ILE A 132 12.82 -3.24 -0.68
N VAL A 133 11.84 -2.71 -1.39
CA VAL A 133 10.87 -1.73 -0.89
C VAL A 133 9.47 -2.33 -0.98
N ASP A 134 8.78 -2.35 0.17
CA ASP A 134 7.35 -2.66 0.20
C ASP A 134 6.55 -1.38 -0.07
N ALA A 135 5.80 -1.36 -1.18
CA ALA A 135 4.95 -0.24 -1.56
C ALA A 135 3.47 -0.66 -1.56
N PHE A 136 2.58 0.19 -1.05
CA PHE A 136 1.13 -0.05 -1.16
C PHE A 136 0.57 0.69 -2.38
N ILE A 137 0.60 0.02 -3.53
CA ILE A 137 0.23 0.58 -4.84
C ILE A 137 -1.23 1.00 -4.93
N PHE A 138 -2.13 0.34 -4.18
CA PHE A 138 -3.49 0.81 -3.93
C PHE A 138 -3.81 0.74 -2.44
N GLN A 139 -4.47 1.77 -1.93
CA GLN A 139 -4.82 1.93 -0.52
C GLN A 139 -6.26 2.41 -0.45
N ALA A 140 -7.16 1.66 0.18
CA ALA A 140 -8.56 2.02 0.33
C ALA A 140 -8.88 2.32 1.79
N PHE A 141 -9.44 3.48 2.07
CA PHE A 141 -10.02 3.79 3.38
C PHE A 141 -11.38 3.15 3.49
N VAL A 142 -11.59 2.37 4.52
CA VAL A 142 -12.90 1.82 4.83
C VAL A 142 -13.43 2.44 6.11
N PRO A 143 -14.76 2.51 6.29
CA PRO A 143 -15.34 2.56 7.62
C PRO A 143 -14.72 1.47 8.51
N LEU A 144 -14.69 1.70 9.82
CA LEU A 144 -14.18 0.75 10.79
C LEU A 144 -14.75 -0.66 10.56
N VAL A 145 -13.88 -1.61 10.22
CA VAL A 145 -14.22 -3.04 10.12
C VAL A 145 -13.74 -3.72 11.40
N TYR A 146 -14.67 -4.20 12.22
CA TYR A 146 -14.37 -5.03 13.39
C TYR A 146 -14.00 -6.45 12.96
N LEU A 147 -13.04 -7.06 13.65
CA LEU A 147 -12.51 -8.38 13.33
C LEU A 147 -12.30 -9.18 14.61
N GLU A 148 -12.78 -10.42 14.60
CA GLU A 148 -12.46 -11.45 15.58
C GLU A 148 -11.25 -12.29 15.11
N GLU A 149 -10.65 -13.07 16.02
CA GLU A 149 -9.39 -13.81 15.74
C GLU A 149 -9.55 -14.84 14.62
N ASP A 150 -10.72 -15.48 14.53
CA ASP A 150 -11.03 -16.52 13.56
C ASP A 150 -11.85 -16.01 12.36
N ASP A 151 -12.00 -14.69 12.21
CA ASP A 151 -12.71 -14.10 11.09
C ASP A 151 -11.91 -14.26 9.79
N VAL A 152 -12.62 -14.65 8.74
CA VAL A 152 -12.12 -14.74 7.38
C VAL A 152 -12.51 -13.48 6.61
N VAL A 153 -11.52 -12.82 6.02
CA VAL A 153 -11.71 -11.58 5.25
C VAL A 153 -11.40 -11.80 3.78
N ASP A 154 -12.41 -11.59 2.95
CA ASP A 154 -12.29 -11.52 1.50
C ASP A 154 -12.30 -10.06 1.04
N THR A 155 -11.48 -9.73 0.04
CA THR A 155 -11.62 -8.46 -0.69
C THR A 155 -11.72 -8.66 -2.17
N GLN A 156 -12.58 -7.85 -2.78
CA GLN A 156 -12.70 -7.69 -4.22
C GLN A 156 -12.44 -6.24 -4.57
N TRP A 157 -11.37 -6.01 -5.31
CA TRP A 157 -11.04 -4.72 -5.90
C TRP A 157 -11.50 -4.73 -7.35
N THR A 158 -12.26 -3.71 -7.74
CA THR A 158 -12.56 -3.41 -9.14
C THR A 158 -11.82 -2.13 -9.48
N ILE A 159 -10.79 -2.22 -10.32
CA ILE A 159 -9.87 -1.12 -10.60
C ILE A 159 -10.08 -0.69 -12.04
N PHE A 160 -10.14 0.61 -12.26
CA PHE A 160 -10.32 1.27 -13.54
C PHE A 160 -9.09 2.13 -13.83
N ARG A 161 -8.54 2.03 -15.04
CA ARG A 161 -7.54 2.95 -15.60
C ARG A 161 -8.18 3.68 -16.79
N LYS A 162 -8.16 5.01 -16.79
CA LYS A 162 -8.68 5.81 -17.91
C LYS A 162 -7.87 5.49 -19.18
N LEU A 163 -8.58 5.28 -20.29
CA LEU A 163 -7.98 5.22 -21.61
C LEU A 163 -7.99 6.63 -22.20
N ASN A 164 -6.80 7.18 -22.43
CA ASN A 164 -6.62 8.44 -23.14
C ASN A 164 -6.77 8.25 -24.66
#